data_AF-A0A7Y5QXT9-F1
#
_entry.id   AF-A0A7Y5QXT9-F1
#
_cell.length_a   1.000
_cell.length_b   1.000
_cell.length_c   1.000
_cell.angle_alpha   90.00
_cell.angle_beta   90.00
_cell.angle_gamma   90.00
#
_symmetry.space_group_name_H-M   'P 1'
#
loop_
_entity.id
_entity.type
_entity.pdbx_description
1 polymer ?
#
loop_
_entity_poly.entity_id
_entity_poly.type
_entity_poly.pdbx_seq_one_letter_code
_entity_poly.pdbx_strand_id
1 'polypeptide(L)'
;MRDNDMDGAPAAPAGPPAETEYRAPQDELASPRARRSAEIAEHELPLRTELAAAGVEITSIYDFIDGDAPPARVVPILVRHLREPHDRRLYEVILQALSYPQLRDVALEPLKTWFLEQHDRVMRWVGANALASMATLEELDEVAGIYDFRDLFDRPTRSRRAD
;
A
#
# COMPACT_ATOMS: atom_id res chain seq x y z
N MET A 1 74.55 -16.94 56.78
CA MET A 1 74.46 -15.68 56.00
C MET A 1 74.65 -16.08 54.55
N ARG A 2 73.54 -16.23 53.82
CA ARG A 2 73.54 -16.55 52.40
C ARG A 2 72.73 -15.49 51.68
N ASP A 3 73.26 -15.18 50.50
CA ASP A 3 72.98 -14.09 49.61
C ASP A 3 71.50 -13.92 49.25
N ASN A 4 71.11 -12.66 49.28
CA ASN A 4 69.84 -12.14 48.81
C ASN A 4 70.01 -11.87 47.32
N ASP A 5 69.46 -12.75 46.48
CA ASP A 5 69.54 -12.65 45.03
C ASP A 5 68.15 -12.88 44.42
N MET A 6 67.93 -12.19 43.31
CA MET A 6 66.84 -12.30 42.34
C MET A 6 65.61 -11.42 42.53
N ASP A 7 65.76 -10.19 42.03
CA ASP A 7 65.04 -9.70 40.84
C ASP A 7 63.91 -10.60 40.28
N GLY A 8 62.74 -9.97 40.14
CA GLY A 8 61.60 -10.51 39.40
C GLY A 8 60.55 -9.44 39.20
N ALA A 9 60.77 -8.54 38.24
CA ALA A 9 59.85 -7.48 37.86
C ALA A 9 58.44 -8.03 37.53
N PRO A 10 57.35 -7.34 37.90
CA PRO A 10 56.01 -7.75 37.48
C PRO A 10 55.83 -7.57 35.98
N ALA A 11 55.30 -8.62 35.35
CA ALA A 11 54.99 -8.72 33.94
C ALA A 11 54.16 -7.54 33.42
N ALA A 12 54.53 -7.01 32.26
CA ALA A 12 53.72 -6.06 31.51
C ALA A 12 52.37 -6.71 31.13
N PRO A 13 51.22 -6.00 31.29
CA PRO A 13 49.94 -6.54 30.85
C PRO A 13 49.93 -6.64 29.31
N ALA A 14 49.56 -7.83 28.83
CA ALA A 14 49.29 -8.07 27.41
C ALA A 14 48.28 -7.03 26.89
N GLY A 15 48.64 -6.37 25.78
CA GLY A 15 47.75 -5.43 25.10
C GLY A 15 46.41 -6.08 24.72
N PRO A 16 45.34 -5.29 24.59
CA PRO A 16 44.03 -5.82 24.25
C PRO A 16 44.09 -6.56 22.90
N PRO A 17 43.34 -7.67 22.75
CA PRO A 17 43.32 -8.43 21.51
C PRO A 17 42.80 -7.55 20.37
N ALA A 18 43.42 -7.71 19.21
CA ALA A 18 43.10 -7.05 17.96
C ALA A 18 41.57 -7.00 17.74
N GLU A 19 41.09 -5.80 17.45
CA GLU A 19 39.71 -5.53 17.04
C GLU A 19 39.34 -6.49 15.91
N THR A 20 38.50 -7.48 16.22
CA THR A 20 37.76 -8.22 15.21
C THR A 20 36.88 -7.20 14.50
N GLU A 21 37.34 -6.78 13.32
CA GLU A 21 36.58 -5.98 12.36
C GLU A 21 35.30 -6.74 12.04
N TYR A 22 34.21 -6.36 12.71
CA TYR A 22 32.90 -6.95 12.51
C TYR A 22 32.38 -6.50 11.15
N ARG A 23 32.74 -7.23 10.08
CA ARG A 23 32.08 -7.09 8.78
C ARG A 23 30.66 -7.63 8.91
N ALA A 24 29.71 -6.71 9.09
CA ALA A 24 28.29 -7.04 9.00
C ALA A 24 28.01 -7.69 7.63
N PRO A 25 27.25 -8.80 7.56
CA PRO A 25 26.86 -9.41 6.30
C PRO A 25 26.00 -8.42 5.49
N GLN A 26 26.48 -8.01 4.31
CA GLN A 26 25.77 -7.10 3.42
C GLN A 26 24.55 -7.73 2.72
N ASP A 27 24.25 -9.01 2.97
CA ASP A 27 23.20 -9.77 2.30
C ASP A 27 21.83 -9.78 3.03
N GLU A 28 21.70 -9.15 4.21
CA GLU A 28 20.43 -9.13 4.97
C GLU A 28 19.44 -8.03 4.56
N LEU A 29 19.80 -7.10 3.67
CA LEU A 29 19.01 -5.89 3.41
C LEU A 29 17.94 -5.99 2.31
N ALA A 30 17.83 -7.12 1.60
CA ALA A 30 16.64 -7.40 0.79
C ALA A 30 15.53 -7.94 1.71
N SER A 31 15.08 -7.11 2.65
CA SER A 31 13.99 -7.47 3.55
C SER A 31 12.79 -7.98 2.74
N PRO A 32 11.98 -8.91 3.26
CA PRO A 32 10.75 -9.35 2.60
C PRO A 32 9.82 -8.19 2.18
N ARG A 33 9.97 -7.01 2.80
CA ARG A 33 9.28 -5.78 2.40
C ARG A 33 9.84 -5.21 1.10
N ALA A 34 11.16 -5.09 0.98
CA ALA A 34 11.83 -4.59 -0.23
C ALA A 34 11.52 -5.45 -1.46
N ARG A 35 11.47 -6.78 -1.32
CA ARG A 35 11.09 -7.69 -2.42
C ARG A 35 9.64 -7.48 -2.86
N ARG A 36 8.71 -7.42 -1.91
CA ARG A 36 7.29 -7.14 -2.20
C ARG A 36 7.09 -5.76 -2.85
N SER A 37 7.84 -4.75 -2.40
CA SER A 37 7.80 -3.42 -3.01
C SER A 37 8.30 -3.43 -4.46
N ALA A 38 9.33 -4.23 -4.78
CA ALA A 38 9.83 -4.37 -6.15
C ALA A 38 8.82 -5.07 -7.06
N GLU A 39 8.19 -6.16 -6.60
CA GLU A 39 7.14 -6.87 -7.35
C GLU A 39 5.95 -5.95 -7.66
N ILE A 40 5.49 -5.19 -6.68
CA ILE A 40 4.38 -4.24 -6.88
C ILE A 40 4.77 -3.13 -7.87
N ALA A 41 6.02 -2.66 -7.82
CA ALA A 41 6.49 -1.60 -8.73
C ALA A 41 6.45 -2.02 -10.21
N GLU A 42 6.66 -3.31 -10.52
CA GLU A 42 6.54 -3.82 -11.89
C GLU A 42 5.09 -3.78 -12.39
N HIS A 43 4.12 -4.16 -11.55
CA HIS A 43 2.70 -4.09 -11.86
C HIS A 43 2.16 -2.66 -11.93
N GLU A 44 2.73 -1.72 -11.16
CA GLU A 44 2.34 -0.31 -11.18
C GLU A 44 2.82 0.43 -12.44
N LEU A 45 3.88 -0.03 -13.09
CA LEU A 45 4.54 0.70 -14.17
C LEU A 45 3.61 1.04 -15.36
N PRO A 46 2.78 0.12 -15.89
CA PRO A 46 1.85 0.45 -16.97
C PRO A 46 0.87 1.54 -16.57
N LEU A 47 0.26 1.42 -15.39
CA LEU A 47 -0.69 2.40 -14.86
C LEU A 47 -0.05 3.77 -14.68
N ARG A 48 1.14 3.83 -14.08
CA ARG A 48 1.90 5.09 -13.90
C ARG A 48 2.23 5.75 -15.24
N THR A 49 2.61 4.95 -16.24
CA THR A 49 2.93 5.45 -17.58
C THR A 49 1.71 6.14 -18.22
N GLU A 50 0.54 5.53 -18.09
CA GLU A 50 -0.70 6.09 -18.65
C GLU A 50 -1.19 7.33 -17.89
N LEU A 51 -1.04 7.34 -16.56
CA LEU A 51 -1.35 8.50 -15.73
C LEU A 51 -0.45 9.69 -16.09
N ALA A 52 0.85 9.46 -16.29
CA ALA A 52 1.79 10.47 -16.75
C ALA A 52 1.39 11.02 -18.14
N ALA A 53 1.01 10.14 -19.08
CA ALA A 53 0.50 10.55 -20.39
C ALA A 53 -0.80 11.40 -20.31
N ALA A 54 -1.59 11.24 -19.24
CA ALA A 54 -2.76 12.07 -18.93
C ALA A 54 -2.42 13.34 -18.10
N GLY A 55 -1.13 13.64 -17.91
CA GLY A 55 -0.63 14.79 -17.17
C GLY A 55 -0.84 14.66 -15.66
N VAL A 56 -0.75 13.45 -15.11
CA VAL A 56 -0.75 13.17 -13.67
C VAL A 56 0.51 12.40 -13.32
N GLU A 57 1.50 13.13 -12.80
CA GLU A 57 2.77 12.58 -12.37
C GLU A 57 2.64 12.03 -10.94
N ILE A 58 2.90 10.73 -10.78
CA ILE A 58 2.93 10.07 -9.47
C ILE A 58 4.19 9.21 -9.32
N THR A 59 4.71 9.17 -8.09
CA THR A 59 5.84 8.30 -7.73
C THR A 59 5.34 6.88 -7.48
N SER A 60 4.15 6.75 -6.90
CA SER A 60 3.48 5.47 -6.70
C SER A 60 1.96 5.65 -6.67
N ILE A 61 1.22 4.60 -6.98
CA ILE A 61 -0.25 4.64 -6.92
C ILE A 61 -0.79 4.91 -5.50
N TYR A 62 0.03 4.62 -4.48
CA TYR A 62 -0.25 4.96 -3.09
C TYR A 62 -0.30 6.48 -2.83
N ASP A 63 0.26 7.31 -3.72
CA ASP A 63 0.17 8.77 -3.61
C ASP A 63 -1.29 9.25 -3.62
N PHE A 64 -2.20 8.48 -4.23
CA PHE A 64 -3.65 8.76 -4.20
C PHE A 64 -4.35 8.34 -2.92
N ILE A 65 -3.72 7.55 -2.03
CA ILE A 65 -4.29 7.19 -0.73
C ILE A 65 -3.93 8.23 0.32
N ASP A 66 -2.66 8.65 0.33
CA ASP A 66 -2.13 9.56 1.34
C ASP A 66 -2.41 11.04 1.01
N GLY A 67 -2.82 11.31 -0.24
CA GLY A 67 -3.01 12.65 -0.77
C GLY A 67 -4.45 13.03 -1.11
N ASP A 68 -4.54 13.98 -2.03
CA ASP A 68 -5.80 14.43 -2.62
C ASP A 68 -6.37 13.38 -3.59
N ALA A 69 -7.68 13.46 -3.80
CA ALA A 69 -8.34 12.60 -4.78
C ALA A 69 -7.70 12.76 -6.17
N PRO A 70 -7.61 11.67 -6.96
CA PRO A 70 -7.14 11.77 -8.32
C PRO A 70 -8.05 12.69 -9.14
N PRO A 71 -7.52 13.44 -10.12
CA PRO A 71 -8.34 14.23 -11.01
C PRO A 71 -9.37 13.38 -11.76
N ALA A 72 -10.62 13.85 -11.91
CA ALA A 72 -11.68 13.08 -12.57
C ALA A 72 -11.30 12.56 -13.97
N ARG A 73 -10.44 13.28 -14.71
CA ARG A 73 -9.95 12.87 -16.04
C ARG A 73 -9.19 11.54 -16.06
N VAL A 74 -8.62 11.09 -14.93
CA VAL A 74 -7.88 9.82 -14.87
C VAL A 74 -8.72 8.65 -14.37
N VAL A 75 -9.96 8.89 -13.92
CA VAL A 75 -10.88 7.82 -13.49
C VAL A 75 -11.08 6.75 -14.57
N PRO A 76 -11.26 7.07 -15.87
CA PRO A 76 -11.38 6.05 -16.90
C PRO A 76 -10.14 5.13 -17.02
N ILE A 77 -8.95 5.67 -16.76
CA ILE A 77 -7.69 4.90 -16.76
C ILE A 77 -7.71 3.91 -15.60
N LEU A 78 -7.96 4.40 -14.38
CA LEU A 78 -8.04 3.59 -13.16
C LEU A 78 -9.09 2.48 -13.28
N VAL A 79 -10.28 2.81 -13.79
CA VAL A 79 -11.37 1.84 -14.04
C VAL A 79 -10.95 0.78 -15.06
N ARG A 80 -10.25 1.15 -16.14
CA ARG A 80 -9.76 0.18 -17.11
C ARG A 80 -8.78 -0.81 -16.47
N HIS A 81 -7.85 -0.32 -15.64
CA HIS A 81 -6.89 -1.19 -14.96
C HIS A 81 -7.56 -2.15 -13.98
N LEU A 82 -8.76 -1.88 -13.45
CA LEU A 82 -9.50 -2.88 -12.66
C LEU A 82 -9.85 -4.17 -13.43
N ARG A 83 -9.82 -4.14 -14.77
CA ARG A 83 -10.07 -5.30 -15.66
C ARG A 83 -8.81 -6.00 -16.13
N GLU A 84 -7.65 -5.42 -15.87
CA GLU A 84 -6.36 -5.99 -16.23
C GLU A 84 -5.85 -6.90 -15.11
N PRO A 85 -5.03 -7.93 -15.41
CA PRO A 85 -4.49 -8.82 -14.40
C PRO A 85 -3.45 -8.10 -13.53
N HIS A 86 -3.86 -7.73 -12.33
CA HIS A 86 -2.99 -7.12 -11.33
C HIS A 86 -2.88 -8.00 -10.10
N ASP A 87 -1.86 -7.73 -9.29
CA ASP A 87 -1.83 -8.29 -7.96
C ASP A 87 -2.95 -7.68 -7.10
N ARG A 88 -3.37 -8.43 -6.08
CA ARG A 88 -4.47 -8.03 -5.21
C ARG A 88 -4.26 -6.67 -4.56
N ARG A 89 -3.02 -6.33 -4.21
CA ARG A 89 -2.72 -5.08 -3.52
C ARG A 89 -2.94 -3.89 -4.44
N LEU A 90 -2.55 -4.00 -5.70
CA LEU A 90 -2.79 -2.94 -6.67
C LEU A 90 -4.29 -2.70 -6.90
N TYR A 91 -5.12 -3.75 -6.98
CA TYR A 91 -6.58 -3.56 -7.02
C TYR A 91 -7.12 -2.84 -5.78
N GLU A 92 -6.66 -3.21 -4.58
CA GLU A 92 -7.07 -2.53 -3.33
C GLU A 92 -6.76 -1.03 -3.39
N VAL A 93 -5.59 -0.66 -3.91
CA VAL A 93 -5.20 0.74 -4.02
C VAL A 93 -5.99 1.47 -5.10
N ILE A 94 -6.21 0.87 -6.28
CA ILE A 94 -7.03 1.48 -7.33
C ILE A 94 -8.46 1.73 -6.83
N LEU A 95 -9.06 0.75 -6.14
CA LEU A 95 -10.41 0.90 -5.57
C LEU A 95 -10.48 2.01 -4.52
N GLN A 96 -9.46 2.15 -3.68
CA GLN A 96 -9.37 3.25 -2.71
C GLN A 96 -9.20 4.60 -3.39
N ALA A 97 -8.34 4.70 -4.42
CA ALA A 97 -8.15 5.91 -5.21
C ALA A 97 -9.44 6.35 -5.93
N LEU A 98 -10.31 5.40 -6.28
CA LEU A 98 -11.63 5.68 -6.86
C LEU A 98 -12.70 6.02 -5.81
N SER A 99 -12.47 5.72 -4.52
CA SER A 99 -13.48 5.80 -3.45
C SER A 99 -13.81 7.20 -2.94
N TYR A 100 -13.24 8.24 -3.53
CA TYR A 100 -13.44 9.62 -3.09
C TYR A 100 -14.84 10.14 -3.46
N PRO A 101 -15.59 10.77 -2.53
CA PRO A 101 -16.94 11.26 -2.82
C PRO A 101 -17.05 12.19 -4.03
N GLN A 102 -16.05 13.05 -4.26
CA GLN A 102 -16.05 13.95 -5.43
C GLN A 102 -15.90 13.24 -6.79
N LEU A 103 -15.54 11.95 -6.80
CA LEU A 103 -15.44 11.13 -8.01
C LEU A 103 -16.69 10.30 -8.26
N ARG A 104 -17.69 10.38 -7.37
CA ARG A 104 -18.92 9.59 -7.43
C ARG A 104 -19.54 9.57 -8.84
N ASP A 105 -19.74 10.75 -9.45
CA ASP A 105 -20.44 10.88 -10.73
C ASP A 105 -19.76 10.15 -11.89
N VAL A 106 -18.45 9.91 -11.79
CA VAL A 106 -17.66 9.24 -12.84
C VAL A 106 -17.23 7.82 -12.47
N ALA A 107 -17.16 7.49 -11.18
CA ALA A 107 -16.63 6.22 -10.68
C ALA A 107 -17.71 5.23 -10.23
N LEU A 108 -18.89 5.70 -9.80
CA LEU A 108 -19.89 4.86 -9.14
C LEU A 108 -20.37 3.70 -10.03
N GLU A 109 -20.86 3.99 -11.23
CA GLU A 109 -21.41 2.95 -12.12
C GLU A 109 -20.36 1.94 -12.59
N PRO A 110 -19.13 2.35 -12.97
CA PRO A 110 -18.05 1.40 -13.23
C PRO A 110 -17.71 0.51 -12.03
N LEU A 111 -17.70 1.06 -10.80
CA LEU A 111 -17.42 0.28 -9.60
C LEU A 111 -18.54 -0.71 -9.26
N LYS A 112 -19.82 -0.33 -9.46
CA LYS A 112 -20.95 -1.25 -9.35
C LYS A 112 -20.77 -2.43 -10.30
N THR A 113 -20.45 -2.14 -11.56
CA THR A 113 -20.21 -3.16 -12.59
C THR A 113 -19.08 -4.11 -12.18
N TRP A 114 -17.92 -3.55 -11.79
CA TRP A 114 -16.78 -4.36 -11.36
C TRP A 114 -17.10 -5.22 -10.12
N PHE A 115 -17.86 -4.69 -9.16
CA PHE A 115 -18.28 -5.43 -7.97
C PHE A 115 -19.17 -6.63 -8.32
N LEU A 116 -20.09 -6.47 -9.27
CA LEU A 116 -20.98 -7.54 -9.73
C LEU A 116 -20.23 -8.66 -10.46
N GLU A 117 -19.20 -8.32 -11.22
CA GLU A 117 -18.32 -9.26 -11.92
C GLU A 117 -17.38 -10.02 -10.95
N GLN A 118 -17.20 -9.52 -9.73
CA GLN A 118 -16.25 -10.09 -8.79
C GLN A 118 -16.84 -11.28 -8.01
N HIS A 119 -16.10 -12.38 -8.00
CA HIS A 119 -16.46 -13.61 -7.30
C HIS A 119 -15.60 -13.88 -6.06
N ASP A 120 -14.40 -13.32 -5.99
CA ASP A 120 -13.58 -13.42 -4.79
C ASP A 120 -14.21 -12.61 -3.65
N ARG A 121 -14.54 -13.30 -2.54
CA ARG A 121 -15.24 -12.67 -1.40
C ARG A 121 -14.44 -11.52 -0.82
N VAL A 122 -13.12 -11.61 -0.82
CA VAL A 122 -12.28 -10.58 -0.23
C VAL A 122 -12.23 -9.35 -1.14
N MET A 123 -12.09 -9.54 -2.45
CA MET A 123 -12.18 -8.44 -3.42
C MET A 123 -13.57 -7.79 -3.45
N ARG A 124 -14.65 -8.57 -3.31
CA ARG A 124 -16.00 -8.01 -3.14
C ARG A 124 -16.07 -7.12 -1.88
N TRP A 125 -15.51 -7.56 -0.75
CA TRP A 125 -15.48 -6.73 0.45
C TRP A 125 -14.73 -5.41 0.24
N VAL A 126 -13.61 -5.43 -0.49
CA VAL A 126 -12.86 -4.21 -0.83
C VAL A 126 -13.69 -3.29 -1.73
N GLY A 127 -14.33 -3.84 -2.77
CA GLY A 127 -15.24 -3.08 -3.64
C GLY A 127 -16.42 -2.48 -2.89
N ALA A 128 -17.04 -3.23 -1.97
CA ALA A 128 -18.12 -2.74 -1.13
C ALA A 128 -17.66 -1.58 -0.22
N ASN A 129 -16.44 -1.62 0.33
CA ASN A 129 -15.90 -0.48 1.08
C ASN A 129 -15.74 0.75 0.18
N ALA A 130 -15.22 0.58 -1.05
CA ALA A 130 -15.07 1.70 -1.98
C ALA A 130 -16.42 2.32 -2.35
N LEU A 131 -17.45 1.49 -2.59
CA LEU A 131 -18.81 1.95 -2.85
C LEU A 131 -19.43 2.67 -1.64
N ALA A 132 -19.27 2.12 -0.44
CA ALA A 132 -19.80 2.72 0.80
C ALA A 132 -19.19 4.09 1.13
N SER A 133 -17.98 4.38 0.63
CA SER A 133 -17.36 5.71 0.79
C SER A 133 -17.99 6.80 -0.08
N MET A 134 -18.70 6.43 -1.15
CA MET A 134 -19.27 7.39 -2.11
C MET A 134 -20.78 7.31 -2.27
N ALA A 135 -21.43 6.23 -1.80
CA ALA A 135 -22.85 5.97 -1.98
C ALA A 135 -23.53 5.42 -0.72
N THR A 136 -24.82 5.73 -0.59
CA THR A 136 -25.67 5.16 0.45
C THR A 136 -26.11 3.75 0.07
N LEU A 137 -26.52 2.95 1.05
CA LEU A 137 -27.03 1.61 0.79
C LEU A 137 -28.30 1.63 -0.07
N GLU A 138 -29.15 2.65 0.08
CA GLU A 138 -30.37 2.84 -0.72
C GLU A 138 -30.05 3.07 -2.20
N GLU A 139 -28.99 3.81 -2.51
CA GLU A 139 -28.53 4.05 -3.88
C GLU A 139 -27.88 2.81 -4.53
N LEU A 140 -27.69 1.74 -3.76
CA LEU A 140 -27.11 0.48 -4.21
C LEU A 140 -28.12 -0.67 -4.10
N ASP A 141 -29.40 -0.42 -3.84
CA ASP A 141 -30.42 -1.47 -3.66
C ASP A 141 -30.48 -2.43 -4.86
N GLU A 142 -30.23 -1.95 -6.08
CA GLU A 142 -30.17 -2.80 -7.28
C GLU A 142 -28.90 -3.67 -7.39
N VAL A 143 -27.88 -3.44 -6.56
CA VAL A 143 -26.59 -4.13 -6.65
C VAL A 143 -26.64 -5.46 -5.91
N ALA A 144 -26.80 -6.54 -6.67
CA ALA A 144 -26.90 -7.89 -6.12
C ALA A 144 -25.75 -8.26 -5.17
N GLY A 145 -26.11 -8.66 -3.95
CA GLY A 145 -25.17 -9.06 -2.90
C GLY A 145 -24.47 -7.91 -2.18
N ILE A 146 -24.90 -6.65 -2.36
CA ILE A 146 -24.37 -5.53 -1.57
C ILE A 146 -24.78 -5.61 -0.11
N TYR A 147 -25.97 -6.15 0.17
CA TYR A 147 -26.53 -6.30 1.52
C TYR A 147 -25.72 -7.26 2.42
N ASP A 148 -24.93 -8.15 1.84
CA ASP A 148 -23.97 -8.99 2.57
C ASP A 148 -22.91 -8.14 3.30
N PHE A 149 -22.77 -6.87 2.90
CA PHE A 149 -21.82 -5.89 3.41
C PHE A 149 -22.49 -4.67 4.06
N ARG A 150 -23.77 -4.77 4.44
CA ARG A 150 -24.55 -3.65 5.01
C ARG A 150 -23.83 -2.91 6.16
N ASP A 151 -23.09 -3.63 7.00
CA ASP A 151 -22.41 -3.08 8.17
C ASP A 151 -21.33 -2.04 7.78
N LEU A 152 -20.90 -2.01 6.51
CA LEU A 152 -20.00 -0.97 6.00
C LEU A 152 -20.68 0.39 5.84
N PHE A 153 -21.99 0.40 5.58
CA PHE A 153 -22.79 1.59 5.32
C PHE A 153 -23.34 2.25 6.59
N ASP A 154 -23.43 1.49 7.69
CA ASP A 154 -23.86 2.01 9.00
C ASP A 154 -22.74 2.80 9.72
N ARG A 155 -21.54 2.86 9.15
CA ARG A 155 -20.45 3.64 9.73
C ARG A 155 -20.81 5.10 9.62
N PRO A 156 -20.79 5.88 10.73
CA PRO A 156 -21.00 7.31 10.65
C PRO A 156 -19.93 7.85 9.71
N THR A 157 -20.35 8.33 8.53
CA THR A 157 -19.48 9.07 7.62
C THR A 157 -18.84 10.13 8.49
N ARG A 158 -17.51 10.05 8.69
CA ARG A 158 -16.77 11.10 9.38
C ARG A 158 -16.94 12.31 8.49
N SER A 159 -18.00 13.06 8.73
CA SER A 159 -18.28 14.31 8.07
C SER A 159 -17.05 15.14 8.34
N ARG A 160 -16.22 15.29 7.30
CA ARG A 160 -15.08 16.20 7.31
C ARG A 160 -15.69 17.52 7.77
N ARG A 161 -15.28 18.01 8.95
CA ARG A 161 -15.63 19.35 9.39
C ARG A 161 -15.29 20.26 8.21
N ALA A 162 -16.32 20.84 7.61
CA ALA A 162 -16.16 21.96 6.73
C ALA A 162 -15.70 23.11 7.65
N ASP A 163 -14.40 23.36 7.65
CA ASP A 163 -13.81 24.61 8.15
C ASP A 163 -13.84 25.65 7.02
#